data_AF-A0A4P7LIZ1-F1
#
_entry.id   AF-A0A4P7LIZ1-F1
#
_cell.length_a   1.000
_cell.length_b   1.000
_cell.length_c   1.000
_cell.angle_alpha   90.00
_cell.angle_beta   90.00
_cell.angle_gamma   90.00
#
_symmetry.space_group_name_H-M   'P 1'
#
loop_
_entity.id
_entity.type
_entity.pdbx_description
1 polymer ?
#
loop_
_entity_poly.entity_id
_entity_poly.type
_entity_poly.pdbx_seq_one_letter_code
_entity_poly.pdbx_strand_id
1 'polypeptide(L)' 'MGYQSDEPEFHHYRCHLRSVPGMWATYDGHVDVWAPSEDEVFQRAVRQLARTSFPDRPSMSSWRLDRIERL' A
#
# COMPACT_ATOMS: atom_id res chain seq x y z
N MET A 1 -26.34 -10.14 -25.33
CA MET A 1 -25.12 -10.41 -24.56
C MET A 1 -24.95 -9.29 -23.57
N GLY A 2 -25.19 -9.52 -22.29
CA GLY A 2 -24.84 -8.55 -21.27
C GLY A 2 -23.33 -8.55 -21.12
N TYR A 3 -22.69 -7.43 -21.42
CA TYR A 3 -21.35 -7.19 -20.92
C TYR A 3 -21.53 -7.07 -19.40
N GLN A 4 -21.22 -8.13 -18.67
CA GLN A 4 -20.96 -8.02 -17.24
C GLN A 4 -19.74 -7.11 -17.15
N SER A 5 -19.99 -5.84 -16.85
CA SER A 5 -18.97 -4.91 -16.41
C SER A 5 -18.42 -5.47 -15.10
N ASP A 6 -17.38 -6.31 -15.23
CA ASP A 6 -16.45 -6.60 -14.14
C ASP A 6 -15.62 -5.32 -13.94
N GLU A 7 -16.30 -4.24 -13.56
CA GLU A 7 -15.61 -3.03 -13.13
C GLU A 7 -14.97 -3.38 -11.79
N PRO A 8 -13.64 -3.27 -11.67
CA PRO A 8 -12.97 -3.59 -10.42
C PRO A 8 -13.54 -2.68 -9.33
N GLU A 9 -14.27 -3.25 -8.37
CA GLU A 9 -14.82 -2.51 -7.25
C GLU A 9 -13.67 -2.01 -6.38
N PHE A 10 -13.33 -0.72 -6.50
CA PHE A 10 -12.30 -0.14 -5.66
C PHE A 10 -12.86 0.04 -4.26
N HIS A 11 -12.19 -0.59 -3.30
CA HIS A 11 -12.45 -0.40 -1.89
C HIS A 11 -11.34 0.43 -1.26
N HIS A 12 -11.70 1.15 -0.21
CA HIS A 12 -10.74 1.94 0.53
C HIS A 12 -10.06 1.05 1.57
N TYR A 13 -8.74 1.03 1.56
CA TYR A 13 -7.95 0.24 2.48
C TYR A 13 -6.90 1.11 3.16
N ARG A 14 -6.71 0.87 4.46
CA ARG A 14 -5.61 1.38 5.26
C ARG A 14 -4.54 0.31 5.37
N CYS A 15 -3.38 0.60 4.81
CA CYS A 15 -2.22 -0.27 4.81
C CYS A 15 -1.26 0.16 5.92
N HIS A 16 -1.17 -0.62 6.99
CA HIS A 16 -0.19 -0.45 8.05
C HIS A 16 1.12 -1.09 7.62
N LEU A 17 2.19 -0.30 7.64
CA LEU A 17 3.48 -0.71 7.12
C LEU A 17 4.59 -0.10 7.96
N ARG A 18 5.65 -0.89 8.12
CA ARG A 18 6.81 -0.54 8.93
C ARG A 18 8.04 -0.59 8.05
N SER A 19 8.95 0.37 8.19
CA SER A 19 10.23 0.27 7.50
C SER A 19 11.02 -0.94 8.02
N VAL A 20 11.63 -1.72 7.13
CA VAL A 20 12.46 -2.87 7.52
C VAL A 20 13.62 -2.38 8.40
N PRO A 21 13.89 -3.02 9.56
CA PRO A 21 14.99 -2.63 10.43
C PRO A 21 16.34 -2.78 9.71
N GLY A 22 17.09 -1.68 9.62
CA GLY A 22 18.39 -1.58 8.92
C GLY A 22 19.08 -0.25 9.25
N MET A 23 19.90 0.29 8.34
CA MET A 23 20.56 1.61 8.48
C MET A 23 19.60 2.81 8.53
N TRP A 24 18.29 2.56 8.48
CA TRP A 24 17.28 3.58 8.23
C TRP A 24 16.38 3.77 9.45
N ALA A 25 15.93 5.02 9.66
CA ALA A 25 15.00 5.37 10.73
C ALA A 25 13.75 4.49 10.70
N THR A 26 13.39 3.96 11.88
CA THR A 26 12.17 3.18 12.09
C THR A 26 10.95 4.06 11.82
N TYR A 27 10.32 3.84 10.67
CA TYR A 27 9.02 4.39 10.36
C TYR A 27 7.96 3.35 10.69
N ASP A 28 7.02 3.73 11.54
CA ASP A 28 5.80 3.00 11.85
C ASP A 28 4.64 3.92 11.46
N GLY A 29 3.82 3.49 10.51
CA GLY A 29 2.76 4.33 9.98
C GLY A 29 1.74 3.55 9.17
N HIS A 30 0.80 4.30 8.60
CA HIS A 30 -0.23 3.76 7.73
C HIS A 30 -0.42 4.63 6.49
N VAL A 31 -0.90 4.02 5.42
CA VAL A 31 -1.20 4.68 4.16
C VAL A 31 -2.56 4.24 3.67
N ASP A 32 -3.41 5.22 3.40
CA ASP A 32 -4.75 5.00 2.90
C ASP A 32 -4.70 4.96 1.36
N VAL A 33 -5.13 3.84 0.77
CA VAL A 33 -5.12 3.59 -0.67
C VAL A 33 -6.43 2.97 -1.14
N TRP A 34 -6.81 3.32 -2.38
CA TRP A 34 -7.92 2.67 -3.06
C TRP A 34 -7.38 1.50 -3.89
N ALA A 35 -7.90 0.30 -3.65
CA ALA A 35 -7.49 -0.91 -4.36
C ALA A 35 -8.71 -1.81 -4.64
N PRO A 36 -8.68 -2.58 -5.73
CA PRO A 36 -9.73 -3.57 -5.97
C PRO A 36 -9.63 -4.76 -5.01
N SER A 37 -8.41 -5.09 -4.58
CA SER A 37 -8.12 -6.26 -3.72
C SER A 37 -6.98 -5.95 -2.77
N GLU A 38 -6.93 -6.65 -1.64
CA GLU A 38 -5.88 -6.51 -0.61
C GLU A 38 -4.47 -6.77 -1.16
N ASP A 39 -4.31 -7.63 -2.17
CA ASP A 39 -3.01 -7.93 -2.78
C ASP A 39 -2.37 -6.70 -3.47
N GLU A 40 -3.19 -5.82 -4.03
CA GLU A 40 -2.74 -4.58 -4.67
C GLU A 40 -2.51 -3.43 -3.66
N VAL A 41 -3.09 -3.52 -2.46
CA VAL A 41 -3.01 -2.47 -1.43
C VAL A 41 -1.55 -2.19 -1.06
N PHE A 42 -0.77 -3.24 -0.80
CA PHE A 42 0.62 -3.06 -0.39
C PHE A 42 1.47 -2.40 -1.48
N GLN A 43 1.30 -2.83 -2.73
CA GLN A 43 2.06 -2.27 -3.85
C GLN A 43 1.71 -0.78 -4.08
N ARG A 44 0.42 -0.44 -3.99
CA ARG A 44 -0.05 0.94 -4.12
C ARG A 44 0.42 1.82 -2.96
N ALA A 45 0.37 1.30 -1.75
CA ALA A 45 0.84 2.01 -0.55
C ALA A 45 2.33 2.34 -0.65
N VAL A 46 3.18 1.38 -1.04
CA VAL A 46 4.62 1.62 -1.24
C VAL A 46 4.87 2.66 -2.33
N ARG A 47 4.15 2.60 -3.47
CA ARG A 47 4.25 3.63 -4.52
C ARG A 47 3.83 5.01 -4.04
N GLN A 48 2.79 5.10 -3.21
CA GLN A 48 2.31 6.36 -2.67
C GLN A 48 3.31 6.97 -1.68
N LEU A 49 3.92 6.15 -0.81
CA LEU A 49 5.02 6.59 0.06
C LEU A 49 6.20 7.07 -0.75
N ALA A 50 6.60 6.30 -1.77
CA ALA A 50 7.67 6.69 -2.67
C ALA A 50 7.36 8.03 -3.36
N ARG A 51 6.10 8.29 -3.70
CA ARG A 51 5.76 9.55 -4.37
C ARG A 51 5.66 10.76 -3.43
N THR A 52 5.38 10.55 -2.15
CA THR A 52 5.05 11.63 -1.21
C THR A 52 6.12 11.85 -0.16
N SER A 53 6.34 10.86 0.70
CA SER A 53 7.10 11.01 1.95
C SER A 53 8.50 10.39 1.88
N PHE A 54 8.71 9.40 1.02
CA PHE A 54 9.94 8.61 0.92
C PHE A 54 10.37 8.33 -0.53
N PRO A 55 10.65 9.37 -1.35
CA PRO A 55 11.09 9.21 -2.74
C PRO A 55 12.37 8.41 -2.92
N ASP A 56 13.19 8.33 -1.89
CA ASP A 56 14.42 7.53 -1.87
C ASP A 56 14.15 6.02 -1.67
N ARG A 57 12.90 5.61 -1.38
CA ARG A 57 12.55 4.21 -1.02
C ARG A 57 11.40 3.63 -1.86
N PRO A 58 11.58 3.50 -3.19
CA PRO A 58 10.57 2.93 -4.08
C PRO A 58 10.42 1.40 -3.94
N SER A 59 11.36 0.72 -3.29
CA SER A 59 11.40 -0.74 -3.22
C SER A 59 10.54 -1.30 -2.10
N MET A 60 9.68 -2.27 -2.42
CA MET A 60 8.87 -3.01 -1.44
C MET A 60 9.72 -3.70 -0.37
N SER A 61 10.96 -4.10 -0.69
CA SER A 61 11.88 -4.72 0.28
C SER A 61 12.32 -3.79 1.42
N SER A 62 12.10 -2.48 1.29
CA SER A 62 12.35 -1.51 2.38
C SER A 62 11.17 -1.39 3.35
N TRP A 63 10.03 -2.00 3.01
CA TRP A 63 8.77 -1.89 3.73
C TRP A 63 8.28 -3.28 4.11
N ARG A 64 7.82 -3.42 5.34
CA ARG A 64 7.17 -4.62 5.84
C ARG A 64 5.70 -4.31 6.00
N LEU A 65 4.86 -5.06 5.31
CA LEU A 65 3.43 -5.03 5.55
C LEU A 65 3.16 -5.56 6.97
N ASP A 66 2.44 -4.78 7.77
CA ASP A 66 2.03 -5.17 9.12
C ASP A 66 0.58 -5.66 9.10
N ARG A 67 -0.32 -4.82 8.58
CA ARG A 67 -1.75 -5.11 8.53
C ARG A 67 -2.42 -4.36 7.38
N ILE A 68 -3.47 -4.93 6.83
CA ILE A 68 -4.40 -4.24 5.93
C ILE A 68 -5.75 -4.17 6.65
N GLU A 69 -6.37 -3.00 6.66
CA GLU A 69 -7.71 -2.78 7.20
C GLU A 69 -8.58 -2.15 6.11
N ARG A 70 -9.77 -2.69 5.89
CA ARG A 70 -10.74 -2.09 4.97
C ARG A 70 -11.52 -1.00 5.70
N LEU A 71 -11.57 0.20 5.10
CA LEU A 71 -12.30 1.37 5.62
C LEU A 71 -13.70 1.48 5.03
#